data_AF-X1MG01-F1
#
_entry.id   AF-X1MG01-F1
#
_cell.length_a   1.000
_cell.length_b   1.000
_cell.length_c   1.000
_cell.angle_alpha   90.00
_cell.angle_beta   90.00
_cell.angle_gamma   90.00
#
_symmetry.space_group_name_H-M   'P 1'
#
loop_
_entity.id
_entity.type
_entity.pdbx_description
1 polymer ?
#
loop_
_entity_poly.entity_id
_entity_poly.type
_entity_poly.pdbx_seq_one_letter_code
_entity_poly.pdbx_strand_id
1 'polypeptide(L)'
;NTIICIAGKIEDSQVVEKVKRYFSKIKSARVLKKPKVIERQTGPECLLKERKTDQTHLCLGVRVYNLFHPLRYAQEILGIILGGMMSSRLFIEVRERLGLAYYITLRPKQR
;
A
#
# COMPACT_ATOMS: atom_id res chain seq x y z
N ASN A 1 -13.16 -17.27 4.30
CA ASN A 1 -12.65 -15.97 3.81
C ASN A 1 -11.98 -16.23 2.47
N THR A 2 -12.78 -16.29 1.40
CA THR A 2 -12.31 -16.68 0.06
C THR A 2 -12.92 -15.72 -0.95
N ILE A 3 -12.10 -15.15 -1.83
CA ILE A 3 -12.52 -14.31 -2.95
C ILE A 3 -12.03 -15.01 -4.22
N ILE A 4 -12.91 -15.14 -5.21
CA ILE A 4 -12.58 -15.68 -6.53
C ILE A 4 -12.72 -14.53 -7.52
N CYS A 5 -11.61 -14.15 -8.16
CA CYS A 5 -11.59 -13.10 -9.19
C CYS A 5 -11.37 -13.75 -10.55
N ILE A 6 -12.24 -13.46 -11.51
CA ILE A 6 -12.17 -13.99 -12.88
C ILE A 6 -12.32 -12.80 -13.82
N ALA A 7 -11.41 -12.68 -14.78
CA ALA A 7 -11.40 -11.57 -15.75
C ALA A 7 -11.08 -12.12 -17.15
N GLY A 8 -11.74 -11.58 -18.17
CA GLY A 8 -11.57 -11.99 -19.58
C GLY A 8 -12.88 -11.99 -20.35
N LYS A 9 -12.87 -12.56 -21.55
CA LYS A 9 -14.09 -12.79 -22.35
C LYS A 9 -14.82 -14.01 -21.81
N ILE A 10 -15.70 -13.78 -20.84
CA ILE A 10 -16.43 -14.82 -20.10
C ILE A 10 -17.92 -14.52 -20.10
N GLU A 11 -18.72 -15.58 -19.98
CA GLU A 11 -20.15 -15.46 -19.78
C GLU A 11 -20.47 -15.72 -18.29
N ASP A 12 -21.13 -14.76 -17.64
CA ASP A 12 -21.36 -14.76 -16.19
C ASP A 12 -22.08 -16.03 -15.70
N SER A 13 -23.07 -16.49 -16.46
CA SER A 13 -23.87 -17.69 -16.16
C SER A 13 -23.00 -18.94 -15.99
N GLN A 14 -22.14 -19.23 -16.97
CA GLN A 14 -21.26 -20.40 -17.00
C GLN A 14 -20.20 -20.32 -15.90
N VAL A 15 -19.70 -19.12 -15.63
CA VAL A 15 -18.67 -18.90 -14.61
C VAL A 15 -19.22 -19.17 -13.22
N VAL A 16 -20.40 -18.63 -12.90
CA VAL A 16 -21.04 -18.86 -11.59
C VAL A 16 -21.31 -20.34 -11.37
N GLU A 17 -21.76 -21.06 -12.38
CA GLU A 17 -22.01 -22.50 -12.29
C GLU A 17 -20.72 -23.29 -12.01
N LYS A 18 -19.66 -23.02 -12.77
CA LYS A 18 -18.34 -23.66 -12.57
C LYS A 18 -17.78 -23.35 -11.19
N VAL A 19 -17.84 -22.09 -10.75
CA VAL A 19 -17.38 -21.69 -9.42
C VAL A 19 -18.14 -22.43 -8.33
N LYS A 20 -19.47 -22.50 -8.41
CA LYS A 20 -20.28 -23.28 -7.47
C LYS A 20 -19.87 -24.75 -7.47
N ARG A 21 -19.72 -25.35 -8.66
CA ARG A 21 -19.33 -26.77 -8.80
C ARG A 21 -17.98 -27.06 -8.14
N TYR A 22 -16.94 -26.32 -8.49
CA TYR A 22 -15.58 -26.58 -8.02
C TYR A 22 -15.35 -26.19 -6.56
N PHE A 23 -16.02 -25.16 -6.06
CA PHE A 23 -15.76 -24.61 -4.73
C PHE A 23 -16.86 -24.91 -3.70
N SER A 24 -17.88 -25.69 -4.06
CA SER A 24 -18.98 -26.12 -3.16
C SER A 24 -18.50 -26.80 -1.87
N LYS A 25 -17.35 -27.48 -1.91
CA LYS A 25 -16.80 -28.25 -0.78
C LYS A 25 -15.79 -27.48 0.07
N ILE A 26 -15.63 -26.16 -0.12
CA ILE A 26 -14.77 -25.37 0.74
C ILE A 26 -15.28 -25.45 2.18
N LYS A 27 -14.43 -25.92 3.09
CA LYS A 27 -14.74 -25.97 4.53
C LYS A 27 -14.96 -24.55 5.05
N SER A 28 -16.12 -24.32 5.67
CA SER A 28 -16.37 -23.10 6.42
C SER A 28 -15.70 -23.22 7.79
N ALA A 29 -14.78 -22.30 8.08
CA ALA A 29 -14.15 -22.18 9.39
C ALA A 29 -14.66 -20.90 10.08
N ARG A 30 -14.60 -20.89 11.42
CA ARG A 30 -14.95 -19.70 12.20
C ARG A 30 -14.08 -18.52 11.74
N VAL A 31 -14.72 -17.44 11.33
CA VAL A 31 -14.02 -16.23 10.87
C VAL A 31 -13.30 -15.59 12.05
N LEU A 32 -11.97 -15.54 11.97
CA LEU A 32 -11.16 -14.76 12.91
C LEU A 32 -11.43 -13.27 12.67
N LYS A 33 -11.74 -12.53 13.74
CA LYS A 33 -11.88 -11.08 13.65
C LYS A 33 -10.49 -10.45 13.49
N LYS A 34 -10.35 -9.54 12.52
CA LYS A 34 -9.16 -8.68 12.41
C LYS A 34 -9.06 -7.85 13.70
N PRO A 35 -7.92 -7.86 14.43
CA PRO A 35 -7.74 -6.98 15.56
C PRO A 35 -7.83 -5.53 15.11
N LYS A 36 -8.44 -4.67 15.93
CA LYS A 36 -8.49 -3.23 15.64
C LYS A 36 -7.08 -2.66 15.62
N VAL A 37 -6.84 -1.73 14.71
CA VAL A 37 -5.61 -0.93 14.73
C VAL A 37 -5.63 -0.07 15.99
N ILE A 38 -4.53 -0.08 16.74
CA ILE A 38 -4.36 0.76 17.92
C ILE A 38 -3.39 1.88 17.54
N GLU A 39 -3.88 3.11 17.53
CA GLU A 39 -3.08 4.30 17.29
C GLU A 39 -2.57 4.81 18.64
N ARG A 40 -1.26 4.73 18.87
CA ARG A 40 -0.63 5.08 20.16
C ARG A 40 0.48 6.11 20.05
N GLN A 41 0.92 6.46 18.85
CA GLN A 41 2.06 7.36 18.71
C GLN A 41 1.62 8.77 19.15
N THR A 42 2.33 9.39 20.08
CA THR A 42 1.99 10.73 20.61
C THR A 42 2.92 11.83 20.09
N GLY A 43 4.01 11.45 19.43
CA GLY A 43 4.98 12.35 18.83
C GLY A 43 5.80 11.67 17.72
N PRO A 44 6.78 12.37 17.13
CA PRO A 44 7.72 11.77 16.18
C PRO A 44 8.50 10.63 16.85
N GLU A 45 8.73 9.54 16.10
CA GLU A 45 9.57 8.43 16.53
C GLU A 45 10.68 8.22 15.51
N CYS A 46 11.86 7.86 15.99
CA CYS A 46 13.01 7.54 15.15
C CYS A 46 13.53 6.15 15.52
N LEU A 47 13.70 5.31 14.50
CA LEU A 47 14.31 4.00 14.63
C LEU A 47 15.61 4.00 13.83
N LEU A 48 16.74 4.02 14.52
CA LEU A 48 18.04 3.82 13.92
C LEU A 48 18.39 2.33 13.99
N LYS A 49 18.81 1.77 12.85
CA LYS A 49 19.29 0.39 12.77
C LYS A 49 20.57 0.33 11.96
N GLU A 50 21.67 0.04 12.65
CA GLU A 50 22.96 -0.14 12.00
C GLU A 50 23.04 -1.54 11.37
N ARG A 51 23.51 -1.58 10.13
CA ARG A 51 23.78 -2.79 9.36
C ARG A 51 24.99 -2.52 8.47
N LYS A 52 25.79 -3.56 8.22
CA LYS A 52 26.90 -3.47 7.27
C LYS A 52 26.34 -3.50 5.84
N THR A 53 26.16 -2.32 5.25
CA THR A 53 25.64 -2.11 3.88
C THR A 53 26.39 -0.97 3.19
N ASP A 54 26.42 -0.99 1.86
CA ASP A 54 27.08 0.07 1.06
C ASP A 54 26.22 1.35 0.94
N GLN A 55 24.94 1.27 1.34
CA GLN A 55 23.98 2.37 1.24
C GLN A 55 23.23 2.57 2.57
N THR A 56 22.90 3.83 2.87
CA THR A 56 22.01 4.21 3.97
C THR A 56 20.58 4.34 3.45
N HIS A 57 19.61 3.77 4.17
CA HIS A 57 18.20 3.89 3.83
C HIS A 57 17.47 4.78 4.84
N LEU A 58 16.75 5.78 4.33
CA LEU A 58 15.88 6.64 5.13
C LEU A 58 14.42 6.33 4.83
N CYS A 59 13.64 6.03 5.86
CA CYS A 59 12.20 5.85 5.77
C CYS A 59 11.50 6.90 6.62
N LEU A 60 10.77 7.81 5.98
CA LEU A 60 9.91 8.78 6.67
C LEU A 60 8.45 8.36 6.53
N GLY A 61 7.80 8.10 7.67
CA GLY A 61 6.37 7.77 7.74
C GLY A 61 5.59 8.90 8.39
N VAL A 62 4.45 9.25 7.80
CA VAL A 62 3.48 10.19 8.39
C VAL A 62 2.10 9.54 8.45
N ARG A 63 1.25 10.04 9.34
CA ARG A 63 -0.14 9.58 9.42
C ARG A 63 -0.92 9.99 8.19
N VAL A 64 -1.76 9.06 7.77
CA VAL A 64 -2.50 9.12 6.53
C VAL A 64 -3.92 8.63 6.74
N TYR A 65 -4.80 9.03 5.83
CA TYR A 65 -6.17 8.61 5.76
C TYR A 65 -6.31 7.11 5.44
N ASN A 66 -7.29 6.48 6.08
CA ASN A 66 -7.66 5.09 5.81
C ASN A 66 -8.38 4.95 4.45
N LEU A 67 -8.62 3.69 4.04
CA LEU A 67 -9.23 3.36 2.75
C LEU A 67 -10.63 3.97 2.53
N PHE A 68 -11.38 4.25 3.60
CA PHE A 68 -12.76 4.73 3.53
C PHE A 68 -12.89 6.23 3.78
N HIS A 69 -11.79 6.92 4.02
CA HIS A 69 -11.81 8.35 4.32
C HIS A 69 -12.05 9.17 3.04
N PRO A 70 -12.88 10.24 3.08
CA PRO A 70 -13.20 11.05 1.89
C PRO A 70 -11.96 11.67 1.22
N LEU A 71 -10.95 12.04 2.02
CA LEU A 71 -9.71 12.65 1.53
C LEU A 71 -8.65 11.64 1.04
N ARG A 72 -8.98 10.35 0.90
CA ARG A 72 -8.01 9.33 0.45
C ARG A 72 -7.40 9.66 -0.91
N TYR A 73 -8.20 10.17 -1.84
CA TYR A 73 -7.75 10.52 -3.19
C TYR A 73 -6.87 11.77 -3.20
N ALA A 74 -7.21 12.77 -2.40
CA ALA A 74 -6.37 13.96 -2.24
C ALA A 74 -4.97 13.58 -1.72
N GLN A 75 -4.90 12.66 -0.76
CA GLN A 75 -3.62 12.11 -0.28
C GLN A 75 -2.88 11.30 -1.34
N GLU A 76 -3.56 10.49 -2.15
CA GLU A 76 -2.92 9.76 -3.26
C GLU A 76 -2.27 10.72 -4.26
N ILE A 77 -2.99 11.80 -4.63
CA ILE A 77 -2.46 12.86 -5.50
C ILE A 77 -1.25 13.53 -4.86
N LEU A 78 -1.31 13.86 -3.56
CA LEU A 78 -0.16 14.41 -2.84
C LEU A 78 1.06 13.47 -2.91
N GLY A 79 0.83 12.16 -2.77
CA GLY A 79 1.88 11.15 -2.90
C GLY A 79 2.53 11.15 -4.28
N ILE A 80 1.74 11.29 -5.34
CA ILE A 80 2.22 11.38 -6.72
C ILE A 80 3.07 12.63 -6.92
N ILE A 81 2.58 13.80 -6.49
CA ILE A 81 3.27 15.09 -6.63
C ILE A 81 4.63 15.08 -5.94
N LEU A 82 4.70 14.48 -4.74
CA LEU A 82 5.91 14.48 -3.93
C LEU A 82 6.96 13.46 -4.40
N GLY A 83 6.56 12.22 -4.70
CA GLY A 83 7.54 11.14 -4.91
C GLY A 83 7.04 9.95 -5.74
N GLY A 84 5.96 10.10 -6.51
CA GLY A 84 5.35 8.98 -7.24
C GLY A 84 6.00 8.66 -8.58
N MET A 85 6.65 9.64 -9.22
CA MET A 85 7.27 9.52 -10.55
C MET A 85 8.59 10.30 -10.63
N MET A 86 9.34 10.14 -11.70
CA MET A 86 10.63 10.82 -11.91
C MET A 86 10.50 12.34 -12.07
N SER A 87 9.32 12.84 -12.44
CA SER A 87 9.02 14.28 -12.51
C SER A 87 8.48 14.86 -11.19
N SER A 88 8.45 14.06 -10.12
CA SER A 88 7.95 14.51 -8.82
C SER A 88 8.93 15.45 -8.12
N ARG A 89 8.41 16.24 -7.17
CA ARG A 89 9.19 17.29 -6.50
C ARG A 89 10.44 16.76 -5.81
N LEU A 90 10.33 15.68 -5.03
CA LEU A 90 11.50 15.14 -4.33
C LEU A 90 12.51 14.53 -5.29
N PHE A 91 12.06 13.94 -6.38
CA PHE A 91 12.97 13.42 -7.40
C PHE A 91 13.78 14.55 -8.04
N ILE A 92 13.13 15.63 -8.45
CA ILE A 92 13.82 16.79 -9.04
C ILE A 92 14.75 17.46 -8.02
N GLU A 93 14.26 17.79 -6.82
CA GLU A 93 15.07 18.55 -5.87
C GLU A 93 16.20 17.70 -5.26
N VAL A 94 15.90 16.50 -4.77
CA VAL A 94 16.86 15.73 -3.96
C VAL A 94 17.78 14.87 -4.83
N ARG A 95 17.25 14.25 -5.90
CA ARG A 95 18.06 13.41 -6.80
C ARG A 95 18.71 14.23 -7.92
N GLU A 96 17.94 14.98 -8.71
CA GLU A 96 18.49 15.66 -9.89
C GLU A 96 19.33 16.90 -9.53
N ARG A 97 18.81 17.79 -8.68
CA ARG A 97 19.48 19.06 -8.37
C ARG A 97 20.56 18.91 -7.30
N LEU A 98 20.27 18.19 -6.22
CA LEU A 98 21.18 18.06 -5.07
C LEU A 98 22.08 16.81 -5.14
N GLY A 99 21.73 15.80 -5.95
CA GLY A 99 22.52 14.56 -6.05
C GLY A 99 22.60 13.73 -4.76
N LEU A 100 21.70 13.94 -3.81
CA LEU A 100 21.80 13.39 -2.45
C LEU A 100 21.24 11.96 -2.32
N ALA A 101 20.40 11.55 -3.26
CA ALA A 101 19.76 10.24 -3.23
C ALA A 101 19.78 9.59 -4.60
N TYR A 102 20.07 8.28 -4.62
CA TYR A 102 20.04 7.49 -5.85
C TYR A 102 18.59 7.21 -6.31
N TYR A 103 17.70 6.96 -5.35
CA TYR A 103 16.30 6.61 -5.59
C TYR A 103 15.39 7.19 -4.51
N ILE A 104 14.22 7.64 -4.93
CA ILE A 104 13.19 8.21 -4.05
C ILE A 104 11.86 7.58 -4.44
N THR A 105 11.11 7.12 -3.44
CA THR A 105 9.75 6.61 -3.61
C THR A 105 8.86 7.06 -2.49
N LEU A 106 7.63 7.46 -2.83
CA LEU A 106 6.57 7.69 -1.87
C LEU A 106 5.43 6.73 -2.18
N ARG A 107 5.02 5.96 -1.16
CA ARG A 107 3.85 5.09 -1.25
C ARG A 107 2.88 5.37 -0.10
N PRO A 108 1.68 5.91 -0.38
CA PRO A 108 0.62 5.97 0.61
C PRO A 108 0.25 4.53 0.99
N LYS A 109 0.52 4.15 2.24
CA LYS A 109 0.16 2.81 2.73
C LYS A 109 -1.20 2.88 3.41
N GLN A 110 -2.24 2.52 2.68
CA GLN A 110 -3.59 2.39 3.22
C GLN A 110 -3.71 1.03 3.92
N ARG A 111 -4.20 1.03 5.18
CA ARG A 111 -4.33 -0.17 6.03
C ARG A 111 -5.78 -0.48 6.38
#